data_AF-A0A538U1I8-F1
#
_entry.id   AF-A0A538U1I8-F1
#
_cell.length_a   1.000
_cell.length_b   1.000
_cell.length_c   1.000
_cell.angle_alpha   90.00
_cell.angle_beta   90.00
_cell.angle_gamma   90.00
#
_symmetry.space_group_name_H-M   'P 1'
#
loop_
_entity.id
_entity.type
_entity.pdbx_description
1 polymer ?
#
loop_
_entity_poly.entity_id
_entity_poly.type
_entity_poly.pdbx_seq_one_letter_code
_entity_poly.pdbx_strand_id
1 'polypeptide(L)'
;MTNARFSLAFFAALSVAALTVHVPAQATSLSVTGDHVHWSGHHDPSDARLAITTQDGKVTMLLTNHEIAMQLSDRMVHKVRHELSHKRKLEEQDNPVGGAIASAVIGTVSDLIDDSFSCCVREISDVSYVGGRLRLIDRYGKPVFDDADVCDTDVMASFAERDARRFVSEFRRLKAGD
;
A
#
# COMPACT_ATOMS: atom_id res chain seq x y z
N MET A 1 -10.23 -74.24 39.43
CA MET A 1 -11.68 -73.93 39.48
C MET A 1 -11.87 -72.46 39.12
N THR A 2 -12.76 -72.21 38.16
CA THR A 2 -13.53 -70.98 37.92
C THR A 2 -12.85 -69.80 37.19
N ASN A 3 -13.31 -69.65 35.95
CA ASN A 3 -13.19 -68.53 35.00
C ASN A 3 -13.76 -67.20 35.54
N ALA A 4 -13.29 -66.06 35.01
CA ALA A 4 -14.15 -65.05 34.38
C ALA A 4 -13.34 -63.94 33.67
N ARG A 5 -13.75 -63.63 32.44
CA ARG A 5 -13.35 -62.50 31.58
C ARG A 5 -14.22 -61.27 31.87
N PHE A 6 -13.73 -60.04 31.64
CA PHE A 6 -14.47 -58.81 31.21
C PHE A 6 -13.45 -57.64 31.21
N SER A 7 -12.91 -57.15 30.10
CA SER A 7 -13.41 -56.24 29.04
C SER A 7 -13.54 -54.75 29.43
N LEU A 8 -13.13 -53.89 28.48
CA LEU A 8 -13.25 -52.40 28.37
C LEU A 8 -12.34 -51.54 29.26
N ALA A 9 -11.76 -50.42 28.83
CA ALA A 9 -11.85 -49.66 27.57
C ALA A 9 -10.57 -48.84 27.36
N PHE A 10 -10.14 -48.75 26.10
CA PHE A 10 -9.04 -47.92 25.62
C PHE A 10 -9.58 -46.50 25.37
N PHE A 11 -9.38 -45.56 26.29
CA PHE A 11 -9.66 -44.15 26.02
C PHE A 11 -8.40 -43.49 25.47
N ALA A 12 -8.31 -43.45 24.15
CA ALA A 12 -7.39 -42.57 23.44
C ALA A 12 -7.88 -41.12 23.66
N ALA A 13 -7.23 -40.40 24.57
CA ALA A 13 -7.42 -38.96 24.70
C ALA A 13 -6.75 -38.27 23.51
N LEU A 14 -7.53 -38.05 22.45
CA LEU A 14 -7.15 -37.20 21.32
C LEU A 14 -7.32 -35.74 21.75
N SER A 15 -6.33 -35.19 22.48
CA SER A 15 -6.29 -33.75 22.72
C SER A 15 -5.88 -33.06 21.42
N VAL A 16 -6.88 -32.55 20.70
CA VAL A 16 -6.72 -31.65 19.57
C VAL A 16 -6.01 -30.39 20.10
N ALA A 17 -4.71 -30.29 19.86
CA ALA A 17 -3.99 -29.04 20.02
C ALA A 17 -4.55 -28.07 18.97
N ALA A 18 -5.42 -27.16 19.40
CA ALA A 18 -5.84 -26.04 18.58
C ALA A 18 -4.60 -25.19 18.28
N LEU A 19 -4.01 -25.40 17.11
CA LEU A 19 -3.04 -24.49 16.53
C LEU A 19 -3.77 -23.18 16.29
N THR A 20 -3.68 -22.26 17.25
CA THR A 20 -3.96 -20.85 17.01
C THR A 20 -2.92 -20.39 15.99
N VAL A 21 -3.29 -20.41 14.72
CA VAL A 21 -2.53 -19.73 13.66
C VAL A 21 -2.63 -18.24 14.00
N HIS A 22 -1.64 -17.74 14.73
CA HIS A 22 -1.43 -16.30 14.88
C HIS A 22 -0.98 -15.82 13.49
N VAL A 23 -1.95 -15.43 12.66
CA VAL A 23 -1.67 -14.59 11.49
C VAL A 23 -1.25 -13.24 12.09
N PRO A 24 0.01 -12.81 11.97
CA PRO A 24 0.39 -11.50 12.46
C PRO A 24 -0.45 -10.48 11.68
N ALA A 25 -1.27 -9.71 12.40
CA ALA A 25 -1.87 -8.50 11.85
C ALA A 25 -0.70 -7.54 11.61
N GLN A 26 -0.16 -7.55 10.38
CA GLN A 26 0.88 -6.59 9.99
C GLN A 26 0.24 -5.21 10.05
N ALA A 27 0.80 -4.36 10.89
CA ALA A 27 0.41 -2.97 10.98
C ALA A 27 0.86 -2.29 9.69
N THR A 28 -0.07 -2.14 8.75
CA THR A 28 0.17 -1.37 7.52
C THR A 28 0.47 0.07 7.92
N SER A 29 1.72 0.50 7.73
CA SER A 29 2.20 1.84 8.05
C SER A 29 2.08 2.78 6.85
N LEU A 30 2.04 4.07 7.16
CA LEU A 30 2.12 5.15 6.20
C LEU A 30 3.18 6.12 6.68
N SER A 31 4.32 6.15 5.99
CA SER A 31 5.41 7.07 6.27
C SER A 31 5.76 7.82 5.00
N VAL A 32 5.89 9.14 5.08
CA VAL A 32 6.31 9.97 3.95
C VAL A 32 7.18 11.10 4.50
N THR A 33 8.41 11.22 3.99
CA THR A 33 9.41 12.19 4.48
C THR A 33 9.60 13.32 3.46
N GLY A 34 9.64 14.58 3.93
CA GLY A 34 10.05 15.74 3.15
C GLY A 34 9.43 17.06 3.62
N ASP A 35 10.23 18.12 3.70
CA ASP A 35 9.84 19.44 4.23
C ASP A 35 8.74 20.14 3.40
N HIS A 36 8.51 19.67 2.17
CA HIS A 36 7.58 20.26 1.21
C HIS A 36 6.46 19.31 0.79
N VAL A 37 6.34 18.17 1.48
CA VAL A 37 5.25 17.22 1.27
C VAL A 37 4.01 17.72 2.01
N HIS A 38 2.89 17.75 1.32
CA HIS A 38 1.59 18.10 1.90
C HIS A 38 0.52 17.15 1.40
N TRP A 39 -0.59 17.10 2.15
CA TRP A 39 -1.79 16.38 1.74
C TRP A 39 -2.56 17.21 0.72
N SER A 40 -3.00 16.55 -0.35
CA SER A 40 -3.87 17.12 -1.38
C SER A 40 -4.97 16.11 -1.72
N GLY A 41 -6.00 16.55 -2.43
CA GLY A 41 -7.03 15.63 -2.92
C GLY A 41 -6.45 14.63 -3.94
N HIS A 42 -7.16 13.53 -4.15
CA HIS A 42 -6.85 12.57 -5.20
C HIS A 42 -6.85 13.25 -6.58
N HIS A 43 -5.81 13.04 -7.37
CA HIS A 43 -5.72 13.57 -8.74
C HIS A 43 -6.27 12.55 -9.74
N ASP A 44 -6.93 13.02 -10.81
CA ASP A 44 -7.25 12.16 -11.95
C ASP A 44 -5.95 11.84 -12.72
N PRO A 45 -5.55 10.55 -12.87
CA PRO A 45 -4.34 10.20 -13.61
C PRO A 45 -4.35 10.66 -15.08
N SER A 46 -5.52 10.91 -15.66
CA SER A 46 -5.66 11.40 -17.04
C SER A 46 -5.26 12.86 -17.22
N ASP A 47 -5.25 13.65 -16.13
CA ASP A 47 -4.78 15.04 -16.11
C ASP A 47 -3.25 15.15 -15.91
N ALA A 48 -2.58 14.04 -15.59
CA ALA A 48 -1.14 14.00 -15.39
C ALA A 48 -0.38 13.95 -16.73
N ARG A 49 0.80 14.60 -16.79
CA ARG A 49 1.74 14.43 -17.91
C ARG A 49 2.24 12.99 -18.00
N LEU A 50 2.41 12.38 -16.83
CA LEU A 50 2.77 10.98 -16.69
C LEU A 50 2.21 10.42 -15.38
N ALA A 51 1.69 9.20 -15.46
CA ALA A 51 1.37 8.36 -14.32
C ALA A 51 2.20 7.08 -14.41
N ILE A 52 2.81 6.67 -13.29
CA ILE A 52 3.46 5.37 -13.14
C ILE A 52 2.87 4.66 -11.94
N THR A 53 2.71 3.34 -12.03
CA THR A 53 2.15 2.53 -10.95
C THR A 53 3.18 1.51 -10.51
N THR A 54 3.26 1.31 -9.20
CA THR A 54 4.03 0.23 -8.58
C THR A 54 3.64 -1.14 -9.16
N GLN A 55 4.60 -2.08 -9.21
CA GLN A 55 4.40 -3.39 -9.85
C GLN A 55 3.32 -4.24 -9.17
N ASP A 56 3.10 -4.05 -7.86
CA ASP A 56 2.02 -4.70 -7.12
C ASP A 56 0.64 -4.03 -7.35
N GLY A 57 0.65 -2.89 -8.06
CA GLY A 57 -0.52 -2.13 -8.42
C GLY A 57 -1.16 -1.38 -7.26
N LYS A 58 -0.45 -1.11 -6.16
CA LYS A 58 -1.03 -0.46 -4.97
C LYS A 58 -1.02 1.06 -5.04
N VAL A 59 0.09 1.63 -5.53
CA VAL A 59 0.36 3.07 -5.51
C VAL A 59 0.65 3.58 -6.92
N THR A 60 0.05 4.73 -7.26
CA THR A 60 0.32 5.49 -8.48
C THR A 60 1.05 6.79 -8.11
N MET A 61 2.15 7.06 -8.81
CA MET A 61 2.88 8.31 -8.75
C MET A 61 2.62 9.12 -10.03
N LEU A 62 2.26 10.39 -9.85
CA LEU A 62 1.83 11.30 -10.88
C LEU A 62 2.83 12.44 -11.03
N LEU A 63 3.08 12.83 -12.27
CA LEU A 63 3.78 14.06 -12.61
C LEU A 63 2.81 14.98 -13.36
N THR A 64 2.46 16.10 -12.74
CA THR A 64 1.71 17.18 -13.39
C THR A 64 2.66 18.29 -13.84
N ASN A 65 2.14 19.39 -14.38
CA ASN A 65 2.96 20.57 -14.70
C ASN A 65 3.52 21.27 -13.45
N HIS A 66 2.93 21.02 -12.27
CA HIS A 66 3.23 21.79 -11.07
C HIS A 66 3.63 20.93 -9.88
N GLU A 67 3.21 19.67 -9.84
CA GLU A 67 3.30 18.81 -8.67
C GLU A 67 3.71 17.40 -9.04
N ILE A 68 4.37 16.75 -8.08
CA ILE A 68 4.57 15.31 -8.05
C ILE A 68 3.69 14.79 -6.92
N ALA A 69 2.77 13.90 -7.26
CA ALA A 69 1.81 13.34 -6.31
C ALA A 69 1.97 11.83 -6.18
N MET A 70 1.70 11.29 -5.00
CA MET A 70 1.65 9.86 -4.71
C MET A 70 0.30 9.55 -4.07
N GLN A 71 -0.42 8.59 -4.65
CA GLN A 71 -1.76 8.23 -4.22
C GLN A 71 -2.01 6.74 -4.41
N LEU A 72 -3.07 6.20 -3.78
CA LEU A 72 -3.51 4.85 -4.09
C LEU A 72 -3.87 4.72 -5.56
N SER A 73 -3.59 3.58 -6.18
CA SER A 73 -4.04 3.32 -7.53
C SER A 73 -5.57 3.17 -7.57
N ASP A 74 -6.19 3.43 -8.72
CA ASP A 74 -7.63 3.20 -8.92
C ASP A 74 -8.03 1.78 -8.53
N ARG A 75 -7.19 0.78 -8.86
CA ARG A 75 -7.41 -0.62 -8.50
C ARG A 75 -7.48 -0.78 -6.98
N MET A 76 -6.57 -0.15 -6.24
CA MET A 76 -6.53 -0.23 -4.79
C MET A 76 -7.70 0.52 -4.17
N VAL A 77 -8.04 1.71 -4.67
CA VAL A 77 -9.24 2.48 -4.28
C VAL A 77 -10.51 1.64 -4.46
N HIS A 78 -10.69 1.02 -5.62
CA HIS A 78 -11.85 0.17 -5.89
C HIS A 78 -11.89 -1.04 -4.97
N LYS A 79 -10.75 -1.69 -4.72
CA LYS A 79 -10.65 -2.82 -3.79
C LYS A 79 -11.06 -2.40 -2.38
N VAL A 80 -10.51 -1.30 -1.87
CA VAL A 80 -10.82 -0.81 -0.51
C VAL A 80 -12.29 -0.42 -0.40
N ARG A 81 -12.84 0.33 -1.38
CA ARG A 81 -14.26 0.71 -1.41
C ARG A 81 -15.18 -0.51 -1.48
N HIS A 82 -14.84 -1.51 -2.29
CA HIS A 82 -15.59 -2.76 -2.40
C HIS A 82 -15.64 -3.51 -1.07
N GLU A 83 -14.50 -3.67 -0.41
CA GLU A 83 -14.40 -4.38 0.87
C GLU A 83 -15.12 -3.63 2.01
N LEU A 84 -15.01 -2.30 2.07
CA LEU A 84 -15.78 -1.47 3.00
C LEU A 84 -17.29 -1.62 2.81
N SER A 85 -17.75 -1.70 1.56
CA SER A 85 -19.17 -1.93 1.26
C SER A 85 -19.64 -3.34 1.63
N HIS A 86 -18.78 -4.35 1.52
CA HIS A 86 -19.09 -5.73 1.89
C HIS A 86 -19.18 -5.91 3.41
N LYS A 87 -18.26 -5.29 4.17
CA LYS A 87 -18.30 -5.30 5.64
C LYS A 87 -19.60 -4.74 6.19
N ARG A 88 -20.04 -3.58 5.69
CA ARG A 88 -21.29 -2.94 6.12
C ARG A 88 -22.50 -3.87 5.94
N LYS A 89 -22.54 -4.64 4.85
CA LYS A 89 -23.61 -5.61 4.56
C LYS A 89 -23.54 -6.87 5.45
N LEU A 90 -22.35 -7.27 5.89
CA LEU A 90 -22.15 -8.42 6.78
C LEU A 90 -22.42 -8.05 8.25
N GLU A 91 -22.18 -6.80 8.66
CA GLU A 91 -22.56 -6.31 10.00
C GLU A 91 -24.08 -6.21 10.18
N GLU A 92 -24.83 -6.02 9.10
CA GLU A 92 -26.30 -6.10 9.09
C GLU A 92 -26.84 -7.55 9.11
N GLN A 93 -25.99 -8.56 8.85
CA GLN A 93 -26.33 -9.99 8.84
C GLN A 93 -25.46 -10.75 9.86
N ASP A 94 -25.97 -10.86 11.08
CA ASP A 94 -25.48 -11.54 12.29
C ASP A 94 -24.64 -12.85 12.09
N ASN A 95 -23.45 -12.79 11.48
CA ASN A 95 -22.55 -13.95 11.32
C ASN A 95 -21.04 -13.56 11.30
N PRO A 96 -20.30 -13.69 12.42
CA PRO A 96 -19.04 -12.97 12.66
C PRO A 96 -17.72 -13.67 12.26
N VAL A 97 -17.69 -14.75 11.47
CA VAL A 97 -16.48 -15.60 11.38
C VAL A 97 -15.56 -15.34 10.16
N GLY A 98 -15.92 -14.47 9.21
CA GLY A 98 -15.17 -14.34 7.94
C GLY A 98 -14.19 -13.15 7.78
N GLY A 99 -14.27 -12.10 8.61
CA GLY A 99 -13.80 -10.75 8.21
C GLY A 99 -12.41 -10.27 8.66
N ALA A 100 -11.64 -11.06 9.41
CA ALA A 100 -10.55 -10.49 10.22
C ALA A 100 -9.28 -10.09 9.43
N ILE A 101 -8.93 -10.74 8.32
CA ILE A 101 -7.63 -10.53 7.65
C ILE A 101 -7.67 -9.34 6.65
N ALA A 102 -8.78 -9.15 5.92
CA ALA A 102 -8.94 -7.98 5.05
C ALA A 102 -9.06 -6.67 5.87
N SER A 103 -9.45 -6.78 7.13
CA SER A 103 -9.84 -5.63 7.95
C SER A 103 -8.70 -4.74 8.40
N ALA A 104 -7.51 -5.30 8.65
CA ALA A 104 -6.37 -4.53 9.14
C ALA A 104 -5.77 -3.61 8.06
N VAL A 105 -5.61 -4.11 6.83
CA VAL A 105 -5.06 -3.35 5.69
C VAL A 105 -5.95 -2.16 5.29
N ILE A 106 -7.26 -2.29 5.45
CA ILE A 106 -8.26 -1.30 5.03
C ILE A 106 -8.34 -0.10 5.98
N GLY A 107 -8.13 -0.31 7.28
CA GLY A 107 -8.26 0.75 8.28
C GLY A 107 -7.24 1.88 8.08
N THR A 108 -5.98 1.53 7.77
CA THR A 108 -4.90 2.52 7.64
C THR A 108 -4.94 3.31 6.32
N VAL A 109 -5.46 2.73 5.23
CA VAL A 109 -5.48 3.39 3.91
C VAL A 109 -6.82 4.04 3.56
N SER A 110 -7.83 3.97 4.44
CA SER A 110 -9.13 4.60 4.19
C SER A 110 -9.01 6.11 4.03
N ASP A 111 -8.11 6.73 4.79
CA ASP A 111 -7.83 8.17 4.70
C ASP A 111 -7.09 8.53 3.39
N LEU A 112 -6.41 7.57 2.75
CA LEU A 112 -5.74 7.76 1.45
C LEU A 112 -6.62 7.49 0.23
N ILE A 113 -7.87 7.05 0.42
CA ILE A 113 -8.78 6.80 -0.69
C ILE A 113 -9.03 8.09 -1.46
N ASP A 114 -9.25 9.18 -0.73
CA ASP A 114 -9.62 10.48 -1.29
C ASP A 114 -8.45 11.47 -1.28
N ASP A 115 -7.29 11.06 -0.76
CA ASP A 115 -6.12 11.91 -0.57
C ASP A 115 -4.88 11.45 -1.35
N SER A 116 -3.92 12.35 -1.48
CA SER A 116 -2.61 12.16 -2.09
C SER A 116 -1.53 12.90 -1.29
N PHE A 117 -0.29 12.44 -1.39
CA PHE A 117 0.90 13.16 -0.93
C PHE A 117 1.54 13.88 -2.09
N SER A 118 1.66 15.20 -1.98
CA SER A 118 2.16 16.02 -3.07
C SER A 118 3.31 16.91 -2.67
N CYS A 119 4.21 17.16 -3.62
CA CYS A 119 5.22 18.20 -3.52
C CYS A 119 5.31 18.97 -4.85
N CYS A 120 5.55 20.28 -4.76
CA CYS A 120 5.69 21.12 -5.94
C CYS A 120 6.94 20.71 -6.75
N VAL A 121 6.81 20.54 -8.06
CA VAL A 121 7.92 20.28 -8.99
C VAL A 121 9.03 21.32 -8.84
N ARG A 122 8.69 22.59 -8.57
CA ARG A 122 9.67 23.67 -8.33
C ARG A 122 10.59 23.41 -7.13
N GLU A 123 10.11 22.68 -6.14
CA GLU A 123 10.85 22.33 -4.93
C GLU A 123 11.82 21.18 -5.15
N ILE A 124 11.64 20.39 -6.21
CA ILE A 124 12.49 19.26 -6.58
C ILE A 124 13.60 19.74 -7.51
N SER A 125 14.85 19.47 -7.15
CA SER A 125 16.03 19.80 -7.96
C SER A 125 16.41 18.68 -8.91
N ASP A 126 16.37 17.43 -8.45
CA ASP A 126 16.75 16.25 -9.23
C ASP A 126 15.79 15.08 -8.99
N VAL A 127 15.60 14.31 -10.05
CA VAL A 127 14.96 12.99 -10.00
C VAL A 127 15.85 12.02 -10.74
N SER A 128 16.20 10.93 -10.08
CA SER A 128 17.08 9.90 -10.63
C SER A 128 16.58 8.49 -10.29
N TYR A 129 17.03 7.50 -11.06
CA TYR A 129 16.78 6.08 -10.78
C TYR A 129 18.11 5.40 -10.56
N VAL A 130 18.39 5.02 -9.31
CA VAL A 130 19.69 4.49 -8.87
C VAL A 130 19.46 3.33 -7.91
N GLY A 131 20.20 2.24 -8.09
CA GLY A 131 20.10 1.09 -7.18
C GLY A 131 18.72 0.42 -7.15
N GLY A 132 17.97 0.49 -8.25
CA GLY A 132 16.61 -0.07 -8.33
C GLY A 132 15.51 0.82 -7.75
N ARG A 133 15.86 2.00 -7.20
CA ARG A 133 14.92 2.92 -6.56
C ARG A 133 14.83 4.24 -7.30
N LEU A 134 13.63 4.82 -7.35
CA LEU A 134 13.43 6.21 -7.74
C LEU A 134 13.86 7.10 -6.58
N ARG A 135 14.59 8.18 -6.85
CA ARG A 135 15.10 9.10 -5.83
C ARG A 135 14.78 10.54 -6.24
N LEU A 136 14.13 11.26 -5.35
CA LEU A 136 13.79 12.66 -5.52
C LEU A 136 14.57 13.48 -4.51
N ILE A 137 15.22 14.54 -5.00
CA ILE A 137 16.03 15.44 -4.19
C ILE A 137 15.44 16.84 -4.29
N ASP A 138 15.17 17.46 -3.15
CA ASP A 138 14.68 18.83 -3.11
C ASP A 138 15.79 19.85 -3.49
N ARG A 139 15.43 21.13 -3.56
CA ARG A 139 16.38 22.22 -3.83
C ARG A 139 17.46 22.41 -2.77
N TYR A 140 17.32 21.80 -1.60
CA TYR A 140 18.28 21.84 -0.50
C TYR A 140 19.15 20.58 -0.43
N GLY A 141 19.00 19.64 -1.38
CA GLY A 141 19.75 18.40 -1.41
C GLY A 141 19.20 17.30 -0.49
N LYS A 142 18.01 17.50 0.08
CA LYS A 142 17.37 16.51 0.96
C LYS A 142 16.51 15.52 0.16
N PRO A 143 16.45 14.26 0.58
CA PRO A 143 15.55 13.28 0.01
C PRO A 143 14.08 13.66 0.25
N VAL A 144 13.26 13.44 -0.78
CA VAL A 144 11.79 13.55 -0.71
C VAL A 144 11.21 12.16 -1.03
N PHE A 145 10.22 11.73 -0.25
CA PHE A 145 9.57 10.42 -0.38
C PHE A 145 10.47 9.19 -0.15
N ASP A 146 11.69 9.35 0.36
CA ASP A 146 12.67 8.24 0.45
C ASP A 146 12.21 7.07 1.35
N ASP A 147 11.43 7.38 2.38
CA ASP A 147 10.83 6.40 3.29
C ASP A 147 9.34 6.15 2.99
N ALA A 148 8.90 6.39 1.74
CA ALA A 148 7.52 6.16 1.33
C ALA A 148 7.14 4.68 1.40
N ASP A 149 6.35 4.32 2.41
CA ASP A 149 5.78 2.98 2.58
C ASP A 149 4.26 3.04 2.53
N VAL A 150 3.65 2.16 1.72
CA VAL A 150 2.21 1.96 1.67
C VAL A 150 1.90 0.47 1.65
N CYS A 151 1.27 -0.03 2.71
CA CYS A 151 0.88 -1.44 2.84
C CYS A 151 2.07 -2.41 2.67
N ASP A 152 3.18 -2.16 3.39
CA ASP A 152 4.40 -2.96 3.38
C ASP A 152 5.11 -2.98 2.02
N THR A 153 4.88 -1.92 1.23
CA THR A 153 5.52 -1.70 -0.06
C THR A 153 6.38 -0.46 0.05
N ASP A 154 7.72 -0.63 -0.02
CA ASP A 154 8.65 0.47 -0.31
C ASP A 154 8.33 0.99 -1.71
N VAL A 155 7.58 2.08 -1.77
CA VAL A 155 7.00 2.61 -3.00
C VAL A 155 8.11 2.95 -3.99
N MET A 156 9.17 3.58 -3.49
CA MET A 156 10.27 4.09 -4.32
C MET A 156 11.09 2.97 -4.96
N ALA A 157 11.12 1.77 -4.36
CA ALA A 157 11.74 0.57 -4.90
C ALA A 157 10.82 -0.31 -5.77
N SER A 158 9.51 -0.02 -5.78
CA SER A 158 8.51 -0.95 -6.33
C SER A 158 8.00 -0.56 -7.73
N PHE A 159 8.56 0.47 -8.35
CA PHE A 159 8.25 0.81 -9.75
C PHE A 159 9.05 -0.08 -10.71
N ALA A 160 8.42 -0.45 -11.83
CA ALA A 160 9.15 -1.09 -12.92
C ALA A 160 10.25 -0.15 -13.43
N GLU A 161 11.46 -0.67 -13.67
CA GLU A 161 12.61 0.13 -14.12
C GLU A 161 12.27 1.00 -15.34
N ARG A 162 11.54 0.44 -16.31
CA ARG A 162 11.10 1.16 -17.51
C ARG A 162 10.27 2.41 -17.16
N ASP A 163 9.35 2.27 -16.22
CA ASP A 163 8.43 3.34 -15.83
C ASP A 163 9.15 4.38 -14.98
N ALA A 164 10.01 3.95 -14.05
CA ALA A 164 10.85 4.85 -13.27
C ALA A 164 11.79 5.69 -14.16
N ARG A 165 12.41 5.08 -15.18
CA ARG A 165 13.24 5.80 -16.16
C ARG A 165 12.42 6.76 -17.02
N ARG A 166 11.20 6.36 -17.40
CA ARG A 166 10.27 7.26 -18.11
C ARG A 166 9.92 8.47 -17.26
N PHE A 167 9.67 8.27 -15.96
CA PHE A 167 9.41 9.34 -15.01
C PHE A 167 10.57 10.32 -14.89
N VAL A 168 11.80 9.82 -14.74
CA VAL A 168 13.02 10.64 -14.76
C VAL A 168 13.11 11.47 -16.04
N SER A 169 12.87 10.84 -17.20
CA SER A 169 12.94 11.54 -18.49
C SER A 169 11.89 12.64 -18.60
N GLU A 170 10.66 12.38 -18.15
CA GLU A 170 9.56 13.33 -18.27
C GLU A 170 9.71 14.50 -17.29
N PHE A 171 10.20 14.25 -16.08
CA PHE A 171 10.56 15.30 -15.13
C PHE A 171 11.63 16.24 -15.71
N ARG A 172 12.66 15.68 -16.37
CA ARG A 172 13.73 16.49 -16.99
C ARG A 172 13.21 17.36 -18.14
N ARG A 173 12.29 16.85 -18.95
CA ARG A 173 11.62 17.64 -20.00
C ARG A 173 10.83 18.80 -19.40
N LEU A 174 10.02 18.52 -18.38
CA LEU A 174 9.27 19.55 -17.67
C LEU A 174 10.21 20.65 -17.10
N LYS A 175 11.35 20.25 -16.52
CA LYS A 175 12.36 21.20 -16.00
C LYS A 175 13.07 22.01 -17.08
N ALA A 176 13.19 21.48 -18.30
CA ALA A 176 13.77 22.18 -19.43
C ALA A 176 12.80 23.20 -20.07
N GLY A 177 11.52 23.18 -19.70
CA GLY A 177 10.51 24.14 -20.19
C GLY A 177 9.73 23.69 -21.42
N ASP A 178 9.56 22.38 -21.63
CA ASP A 178 8.63 21.81 -22.62
C ASP A 178 7.14 21.99 -22.26
#